data_AF-A0A645JIB2-F1
#
_entry.id   AF-A0A645JIB2-F1
#
_cell.length_a   1.000
_cell.length_b   1.000
_cell.length_c   1.000
_cell.angle_alpha   90.00
_cell.angle_beta   90.00
_cell.angle_gamma   90.00
#
_symmetry.space_group_name_H-M   'P 1'
#
loop_
_entity.id
_entity.type
_entity.pdbx_description
1 polymer ?
#
loop_
_entity_poly.entity_id
_entity_poly.type
_entity_poly.pdbx_seq_one_letter_code
_entity_poly.pdbx_strand_id
1 'polypeptide(L)'
;MAKAIDAKFVRTYVTGTYNGLFGWQEFVPGEVFRYQRQIEAQQIKVYTYFEPHAGTGMDTRPVEAQIDAGLMNLPIAGVLMGGPRAGLPPEASVLGRVKARFPQAPLILGSGGRVDNIAELLQFADGVIIGTSIKKDGILWNQIDPQRAAAFVKAARG
;
A
#
# COMPACT_ATOMS: atom_id res chain seq x y z
N MET A 1 7.21 -9.19 -15.20
CA MET A 1 8.38 -9.10 -14.31
C MET A 1 8.27 -10.01 -13.10
N ALA A 2 7.27 -9.85 -12.22
CA ALA A 2 7.16 -10.61 -10.97
C ALA A 2 7.34 -12.14 -11.13
N LYS A 3 6.64 -12.76 -12.10
CA LYS A 3 6.80 -14.20 -12.42
C LYS A 3 8.23 -14.57 -12.86
N ALA A 4 8.89 -13.70 -13.63
CA ALA A 4 10.22 -13.97 -14.17
C ALA A 4 11.35 -13.90 -13.12
N ILE A 5 11.07 -13.31 -11.96
CA ILE A 5 12.04 -13.17 -10.85
C ILE A 5 11.58 -13.93 -9.60
N ASP A 6 10.61 -14.84 -9.74
CA ASP A 6 10.01 -15.63 -8.65
C ASP A 6 9.48 -14.80 -7.46
N ALA A 7 9.08 -13.54 -7.73
CA ALA A 7 8.49 -12.67 -6.72
C ALA A 7 7.16 -13.26 -6.22
N LYS A 8 6.91 -13.11 -4.92
CA LYS A 8 5.72 -13.66 -4.25
C LYS A 8 4.53 -12.72 -4.27
N PHE A 9 4.76 -11.44 -4.55
CA PHE A 9 3.71 -10.45 -4.61
C PHE A 9 4.06 -9.29 -5.55
N VAL A 10 3.02 -8.55 -5.93
CA VAL A 10 3.11 -7.23 -6.54
C VAL A 10 2.37 -6.23 -5.67
N ARG A 11 2.86 -4.99 -5.68
CA ARG A 11 2.16 -3.85 -5.08
C ARG A 11 2.04 -2.74 -6.12
N THR A 12 0.82 -2.38 -6.49
CA THR A 12 0.53 -1.33 -7.47
C THR A 12 -0.96 -1.04 -7.46
N TYR A 13 -1.37 0.07 -8.05
CA TYR A 13 -2.77 0.25 -8.43
C TYR A 13 -3.14 -0.78 -9.50
N VAL A 14 -4.28 -1.45 -9.30
CA VAL A 14 -4.89 -2.35 -10.29
C VAL A 14 -6.35 -1.99 -10.61
N THR A 15 -6.85 -0.94 -9.96
CA THR A 15 -8.22 -0.42 -10.09
C THR A 15 -8.22 1.09 -9.85
N GLY A 16 -9.31 1.74 -10.28
CA GLY A 16 -9.54 3.16 -10.06
C GLY A 16 -8.99 4.05 -11.17
N THR A 17 -9.42 5.31 -11.12
CA THR A 17 -8.98 6.36 -12.02
C THR A 17 -8.48 7.53 -11.18
N TYR A 18 -7.29 8.02 -11.49
CA TYR A 18 -6.60 9.03 -10.72
C TYR A 18 -6.03 10.11 -11.64
N ASN A 19 -6.02 11.35 -11.17
CA ASN A 19 -5.37 12.46 -11.86
C ASN A 19 -4.45 13.20 -10.89
N GLY A 20 -3.21 13.49 -11.28
CA GLY A 20 -2.25 14.13 -10.39
C GLY A 20 -0.88 14.32 -11.02
N LEU A 21 0.18 14.18 -10.20
CA LEU A 21 1.57 14.39 -10.61
C LEU A 21 1.98 13.58 -11.87
N PHE A 22 1.32 12.44 -12.10
CA PHE A 22 1.59 11.53 -13.22
C PHE A 22 0.56 11.64 -14.36
N GLY A 23 -0.26 12.69 -14.37
CA GLY A 23 -1.36 12.86 -15.32
C GLY A 23 -2.55 11.94 -15.05
N TRP A 24 -3.36 11.72 -16.10
CA TRP A 24 -4.51 10.83 -16.06
C TRP A 24 -4.06 9.37 -16.08
N GLN A 25 -4.48 8.62 -15.07
CA GLN A 25 -4.17 7.20 -14.91
C GLN A 25 -5.48 6.44 -14.73
N GLU A 26 -5.71 5.49 -15.63
CA GLU A 26 -6.87 4.58 -15.57
C GLU A 26 -6.35 3.15 -15.47
N PHE A 27 -6.81 2.43 -14.45
CA PHE A 27 -6.47 1.03 -14.25
C PHE A 27 -7.68 0.17 -14.57
N VAL A 28 -7.51 -0.79 -15.48
CA VAL A 28 -8.57 -1.71 -15.93
C VAL A 28 -8.34 -3.09 -15.29
N PRO A 29 -9.03 -3.44 -14.19
CA PRO A 29 -8.75 -4.67 -13.44
C PRO A 29 -8.91 -5.93 -14.31
N GLY A 30 -9.89 -5.93 -15.21
CA GLY A 30 -10.13 -7.04 -16.12
C GLY A 30 -8.93 -7.36 -17.01
N GLU A 31 -8.17 -6.36 -17.46
CA GLU A 31 -6.96 -6.59 -18.25
C GLU A 31 -5.84 -7.14 -17.39
N VAL A 32 -5.62 -6.54 -16.21
CA VAL A 32 -4.58 -6.97 -15.26
C VAL A 32 -4.76 -8.43 -14.86
N PHE A 33 -5.96 -8.82 -14.44
CA PHE A 33 -6.21 -10.17 -13.92
C PHE A 33 -6.39 -11.22 -15.01
N ARG A 34 -6.89 -10.85 -16.21
CA ARG A 34 -6.82 -11.75 -17.38
C ARG A 34 -5.39 -12.01 -17.78
N TYR A 35 -4.54 -10.98 -17.82
CA TYR A 35 -3.13 -11.14 -18.12
C TYR A 35 -2.43 -12.02 -17.07
N GLN A 36 -2.66 -11.77 -15.78
CA GLN A 36 -2.13 -12.62 -14.70
C GLN A 36 -2.46 -14.11 -14.92
N ARG A 37 -3.69 -14.42 -15.35
CA ARG A 37 -4.09 -15.78 -15.68
C ARG A 37 -3.41 -16.30 -16.96
N GLN A 38 -3.33 -15.50 -18.02
CA GLN A 38 -2.68 -15.88 -19.29
C GLN A 38 -1.22 -16.28 -19.09
N ILE A 39 -0.52 -15.61 -18.16
CA ILE A 39 0.86 -15.94 -17.83
C ILE A 39 0.97 -16.90 -16.63
N GLU A 40 -0.11 -17.54 -16.18
CA GLU A 40 -0.11 -18.47 -15.04
C GLU A 40 0.63 -17.91 -13.80
N ALA A 41 0.28 -16.69 -13.41
CA ALA A 41 0.88 -15.95 -12.30
C ALA A 41 -0.10 -15.71 -11.14
N GLN A 42 -1.17 -16.49 -11.05
CA GLN A 42 -2.24 -16.33 -10.05
C GLN A 42 -1.77 -16.59 -8.61
N GLN A 43 -0.67 -17.33 -8.44
CA GLN A 43 0.03 -17.52 -7.16
C GLN A 43 0.72 -16.25 -6.64
N ILE A 44 0.95 -15.25 -7.51
CA ILE A 44 1.57 -13.98 -7.12
C ILE A 44 0.50 -13.10 -6.48
N LYS A 45 0.68 -12.80 -5.20
CA LYS A 45 -0.28 -12.00 -4.42
C LYS A 45 -0.33 -10.56 -4.91
N VAL A 46 -1.52 -10.00 -5.08
CA VAL A 46 -1.70 -8.61 -5.54
C VAL A 46 -2.17 -7.75 -4.37
N TYR A 47 -1.36 -6.77 -3.97
CA TYR A 47 -1.74 -5.75 -3.00
C TYR A 47 -1.98 -4.43 -3.75
N THR A 48 -3.10 -3.76 -3.49
CA THR A 48 -3.47 -2.52 -4.22
C THR A 48 -3.87 -1.39 -3.29
N TYR A 49 -3.62 -0.17 -3.75
CA TYR A 49 -4.14 1.05 -3.14
C TYR A 49 -5.55 1.34 -3.66
N PHE A 50 -6.30 2.11 -2.89
CA PHE A 50 -7.59 2.71 -3.30
C PHE A 50 -7.51 4.25 -3.28
N GLU A 51 -6.64 4.82 -2.45
CA GLU A 51 -6.38 6.26 -2.42
C GLU A 51 -5.20 6.65 -3.32
N PRO A 52 -5.27 7.83 -3.98
CA PRO A 52 -4.19 8.33 -4.82
C PRO A 52 -2.93 8.66 -4.02
N HIS A 53 -1.79 8.55 -4.70
CA HIS A 53 -0.54 9.14 -4.25
C HIS A 53 -0.23 10.38 -5.09
N ALA A 54 -0.11 11.54 -4.45
CA ALA A 54 0.15 12.83 -5.12
C ALA A 54 -0.86 13.16 -6.24
N GLY A 55 -2.15 12.97 -5.96
CA GLY A 55 -3.23 13.25 -6.91
C GLY A 55 -4.62 13.12 -6.27
N THR A 56 -5.62 13.05 -7.12
CA THR A 56 -7.04 12.96 -6.77
C THR A 56 -7.66 11.71 -7.41
N GLY A 57 -8.42 10.94 -6.65
CA GLY A 57 -9.23 9.84 -7.17
C GLY A 57 -10.53 10.34 -7.77
N MET A 58 -10.93 9.78 -8.91
CA MET A 58 -12.22 10.08 -9.54
C MET A 58 -13.39 9.36 -8.87
N ASP A 59 -13.11 8.29 -8.12
CA ASP A 59 -14.07 7.67 -7.21
C ASP A 59 -14.09 8.46 -5.89
N THR A 60 -15.20 9.15 -5.63
CA THR A 60 -15.38 10.03 -4.46
C THR A 60 -16.09 9.33 -3.30
N ARG A 61 -16.39 8.03 -3.42
CA ARG A 61 -16.95 7.26 -2.30
C ARG A 61 -15.95 7.20 -1.15
N PRO A 62 -16.40 7.02 0.10
CA PRO A 62 -15.50 6.76 1.23
C PRO A 62 -14.57 5.59 0.95
N VAL A 63 -13.31 5.67 1.39
CA VAL A 63 -12.28 4.66 1.13
C VAL A 63 -12.74 3.25 1.55
N GLU A 64 -13.50 3.16 2.64
CA GLU A 64 -14.09 1.91 3.12
C GLU A 64 -15.01 1.27 2.07
N ALA A 65 -15.83 2.05 1.38
CA ALA A 65 -16.74 1.55 0.34
C ALA A 65 -15.98 1.13 -0.93
N GLN A 66 -14.88 1.82 -1.25
CA GLN A 66 -14.01 1.44 -2.36
C GLN A 66 -13.30 0.10 -2.08
N ILE A 67 -12.76 -0.04 -0.86
CA ILE A 67 -12.13 -1.28 -0.38
C ILE A 67 -13.12 -2.43 -0.38
N ASP A 68 -14.35 -2.22 0.12
CA ASP A 68 -15.41 -3.24 0.16
C ASP A 68 -15.67 -3.80 -1.25
N ALA A 69 -15.90 -2.91 -2.22
CA ALA A 69 -16.11 -3.30 -3.61
C ALA A 69 -14.89 -4.03 -4.19
N GLY A 70 -13.68 -3.58 -3.89
CA GLY A 70 -12.45 -4.21 -4.34
C GLY A 70 -12.26 -5.63 -3.77
N LEU A 71 -12.45 -5.81 -2.47
CA LEU A 71 -12.33 -7.11 -1.80
C LEU A 71 -13.40 -8.11 -2.27
N MET A 72 -14.61 -7.63 -2.58
CA MET A 72 -15.70 -8.50 -3.07
C MET A 72 -15.53 -8.94 -4.53
N ASN A 73 -14.89 -8.12 -5.38
CA ASN A 73 -14.92 -8.31 -6.83
C ASN A 73 -13.55 -8.58 -7.47
N LEU A 74 -12.44 -8.28 -6.79
CA LEU A 74 -11.09 -8.42 -7.34
C LEU A 74 -10.32 -9.53 -6.60
N PRO A 75 -9.49 -10.33 -7.30
CA PRO A 75 -8.64 -11.34 -6.66
C PRO A 75 -7.38 -10.69 -6.07
N ILE A 76 -7.58 -9.74 -5.16
CA ILE A 76 -6.51 -9.07 -4.40
C ILE A 76 -6.21 -9.84 -3.11
N ALA A 77 -4.94 -9.83 -2.71
CA ALA A 77 -4.47 -10.46 -1.49
C ALA A 77 -4.54 -9.53 -0.27
N GLY A 78 -4.71 -8.23 -0.49
CA GLY A 78 -4.78 -7.24 0.58
C GLY A 78 -4.79 -5.81 0.07
N VAL A 79 -4.95 -4.91 1.03
CA VAL A 79 -5.10 -3.46 0.81
C VAL A 79 -3.82 -2.75 1.20
N LEU A 80 -3.43 -1.76 0.41
CA LEU A 80 -2.38 -0.82 0.73
C LEU A 80 -2.99 0.53 1.12
N MET A 81 -2.57 1.04 2.27
CA MET A 81 -2.93 2.37 2.75
C MET A 81 -1.67 3.23 2.83
N GLY A 82 -1.62 4.30 2.03
CA GLY A 82 -0.55 5.29 2.09
C GLY A 82 -1.12 6.63 2.54
N GLY A 83 -0.26 7.52 3.03
CA GLY A 83 -0.65 8.92 3.15
C GLY A 83 -0.61 9.62 1.79
N PRO A 84 -1.18 10.84 1.70
CA PRO A 84 -1.48 11.51 0.43
C PRO A 84 -0.22 11.87 -0.38
N ARG A 85 0.95 11.89 0.27
CA ARG A 85 2.27 12.06 -0.36
C ARG A 85 3.37 11.44 0.49
N ALA A 86 4.55 11.25 -0.10
CA ALA A 86 5.69 10.64 0.60
C ALA A 86 6.04 11.41 1.90
N GLY A 87 6.27 10.65 2.98
CA GLY A 87 6.64 11.18 4.30
C GLY A 87 5.47 11.61 5.20
N LEU A 88 4.26 11.75 4.65
CA LEU A 88 3.05 12.01 5.43
C LEU A 88 2.31 10.67 5.62
N PRO A 89 2.08 10.19 6.86
CA PRO A 89 1.31 8.98 7.11
C PRO A 89 -0.19 9.17 6.84
N PRO A 90 -0.93 8.09 6.58
CA PRO A 90 -2.39 8.12 6.69
C PRO A 90 -2.78 8.41 8.15
N GLU A 91 -3.95 9.03 8.36
CA GLU A 91 -4.46 9.27 9.70
C GLU A 91 -4.76 7.94 10.41
N ALA A 92 -4.30 7.77 11.65
CA ALA A 92 -4.55 6.56 12.43
C ALA A 92 -6.05 6.26 12.59
N SER A 93 -6.88 7.30 12.63
CA SER A 93 -8.35 7.19 12.67
C SER A 93 -8.91 6.46 11.43
N VAL A 94 -8.38 6.74 10.24
CA VAL A 94 -8.78 6.10 8.98
C VAL A 94 -8.34 4.64 8.97
N LEU A 95 -7.09 4.38 9.36
CA LEU A 95 -6.58 3.00 9.48
C LEU A 95 -7.42 2.16 10.44
N GLY A 96 -7.75 2.71 11.61
CA GLY A 96 -8.58 2.04 12.61
C GLY A 96 -9.97 1.70 12.08
N ARG A 97 -10.64 2.63 11.36
CA ARG A 97 -11.95 2.35 10.73
C ARG A 97 -11.87 1.25 9.68
N VAL A 98 -10.86 1.31 8.80
CA VAL A 98 -10.64 0.29 7.76
C VAL A 98 -10.38 -1.08 8.39
N LYS A 99 -9.47 -1.17 9.36
CA LYS A 99 -9.13 -2.43 10.02
C LYS A 99 -10.29 -3.02 10.81
N ALA A 100 -11.09 -2.17 11.48
CA ALA A 100 -12.29 -2.61 12.20
C ALA A 100 -13.36 -3.16 11.25
N ARG A 101 -13.54 -2.54 10.07
CA ARG A 101 -14.51 -3.00 9.06
C ARG A 101 -14.05 -4.26 8.32
N PHE A 102 -12.75 -4.39 8.05
CA PHE A 102 -12.18 -5.49 7.28
C PHE A 102 -11.10 -6.25 8.06
N PRO A 103 -11.44 -6.88 9.20
CA PRO A 103 -10.45 -7.47 10.10
C PRO A 103 -9.63 -8.60 9.45
N GLN A 104 -10.23 -9.31 8.49
CA GLN A 104 -9.62 -10.45 7.78
C GLN A 104 -8.80 -10.05 6.55
N ALA A 105 -8.94 -8.82 6.05
CA ALA A 105 -8.18 -8.35 4.91
C ALA A 105 -6.81 -7.86 5.37
N PRO A 106 -5.69 -8.37 4.81
CA PRO A 106 -4.38 -7.84 5.12
C PRO A 106 -4.29 -6.35 4.76
N LEU A 107 -4.00 -5.51 5.75
CA LEU A 107 -3.87 -4.07 5.61
C LEU A 107 -2.40 -3.68 5.78
N ILE A 108 -1.77 -3.25 4.69
CA ILE A 108 -0.34 -2.92 4.66
C ILE A 108 -0.15 -1.42 4.47
N LEU A 109 0.64 -0.80 5.34
CA LEU A 109 1.01 0.61 5.21
C LEU A 109 1.99 0.78 4.05
N GLY A 110 1.65 1.61 3.06
CA GLY A 110 2.44 1.86 1.87
C GLY A 110 3.43 3.02 1.99
N SER A 111 3.19 3.96 2.92
CA SER A 111 4.02 5.14 3.14
C SER A 111 3.83 5.76 4.54
N GLY A 112 4.75 6.66 4.92
CA GLY A 112 4.59 7.55 6.08
C GLY A 112 4.95 6.95 7.45
N GLY A 113 5.28 5.66 7.52
CA GLY A 113 5.88 5.06 8.72
C GLY A 113 7.21 5.69 9.09
N ARG A 114 7.42 5.95 10.38
CA ARG A 114 8.63 6.51 10.98
C ARG A 114 8.86 5.87 12.34
N VAL A 115 10.07 6.01 12.88
CA VAL A 115 10.44 5.41 14.17
C VAL A 115 9.56 5.89 15.32
N ASP A 116 9.05 7.13 15.25
CA ASP A 116 8.24 7.78 16.27
C ASP A 116 6.75 7.43 16.20
N ASN A 117 6.26 6.87 15.09
CA ASN A 117 4.83 6.59 14.89
C ASN A 117 4.50 5.11 14.57
N ILE A 118 5.49 4.30 14.20
CA ILE A 118 5.20 2.98 13.63
C ILE A 118 4.53 2.03 14.61
N ALA A 119 4.87 2.12 15.90
CA ALA A 119 4.26 1.30 16.95
C ALA A 119 2.75 1.53 17.05
N GLU A 120 2.30 2.78 16.95
CA GLU A 120 0.88 3.15 16.95
C GLU A 120 0.19 2.67 15.67
N LEU A 121 0.79 2.97 14.50
CA LEU A 121 0.17 2.62 13.22
C LEU A 121 0.00 1.11 13.03
N LEU A 122 0.93 0.29 13.53
CA LEU A 122 0.85 -1.17 13.46
C LEU A 122 -0.18 -1.78 14.42
N GLN A 123 -0.77 -1.02 15.35
CA GLN A 123 -1.97 -1.48 16.07
C GLN A 123 -3.16 -1.67 15.13
N PHE A 124 -3.16 -0.97 13.99
CA PHE A 124 -4.25 -0.96 13.02
C PHE A 124 -3.84 -1.55 11.66
N ALA A 125 -2.62 -2.08 11.51
CA ALA A 125 -2.13 -2.60 10.24
C ALA A 125 -1.30 -3.88 10.43
N ASP A 126 -1.35 -4.77 9.44
CA ASP A 126 -0.69 -6.08 9.48
C ASP A 126 0.77 -6.02 8.98
N GLY A 127 1.20 -4.86 8.48
CA GLY A 127 2.56 -4.65 8.03
C GLY A 127 2.80 -3.25 7.47
N VAL A 128 4.05 -2.98 7.11
CA VAL A 128 4.48 -1.69 6.58
C VAL A 128 5.54 -1.89 5.49
N ILE A 129 5.48 -1.05 4.47
CA ILE A 129 6.51 -0.91 3.46
C ILE A 129 7.17 0.45 3.66
N ILE A 130 8.46 0.42 3.96
CA ILE A 130 9.22 1.61 4.35
C ILE A 130 10.37 1.87 3.39
N GLY A 131 10.65 3.16 3.16
CA GLY A 131 11.76 3.62 2.32
C GLY A 131 12.50 4.79 2.97
N THR A 132 12.01 6.01 2.74
CA THR A 132 12.68 7.26 3.13
C THR A 132 13.14 7.31 4.60
N SER A 133 12.31 6.87 5.56
CA SER A 133 12.62 7.01 6.99
C SER A 133 13.84 6.20 7.45
N ILE A 134 14.16 5.10 6.77
CA ILE A 134 15.32 4.24 7.10
C ILE A 134 16.55 4.54 6.23
N LYS A 135 16.45 5.51 5.30
CA LYS A 135 17.58 5.94 4.47
C LYS A 135 18.42 6.98 5.21
N LYS A 136 19.70 7.05 4.84
CA LYS A 136 20.65 8.03 5.39
C LYS A 136 20.08 9.44 5.20
N ASP A 137 20.10 10.22 6.28
CA ASP A 137 19.57 11.59 6.37
C ASP A 137 18.07 11.72 6.02
N GLY A 138 17.33 10.62 5.93
CA GLY A 138 15.93 10.63 5.51
C GLY A 138 15.72 11.03 4.04
N ILE A 139 16.73 10.85 3.18
CA ILE A 139 16.66 11.22 1.77
C ILE A 139 16.34 9.99 0.92
N LEU A 140 15.29 10.08 0.08
CA LEU A 140 14.80 8.96 -0.75
C LEU A 140 15.88 8.34 -1.64
N TRP A 141 16.82 9.16 -2.14
CA TRP A 141 17.88 8.73 -3.06
C TRP A 141 19.09 8.12 -2.36
N ASN A 142 19.19 8.26 -1.04
CA ASN A 142 20.31 7.72 -0.29
C ASN A 142 20.18 6.22 -0.04
N GLN A 143 21.30 5.58 0.34
CA GLN A 143 21.30 4.19 0.79
C GLN A 143 20.54 4.03 2.11
N ILE A 144 20.15 2.79 2.41
CA ILE A 144 19.60 2.43 3.72
C ILE A 144 20.69 2.66 4.77
N ASP A 145 20.32 3.29 5.88
CA ASP A 145 21.15 3.41 7.06
C ASP A 145 20.82 2.25 8.02
N PRO A 146 21.78 1.35 8.32
CA PRO A 146 21.54 0.19 9.17
C PRO A 146 21.07 0.57 10.58
N GLN A 147 21.55 1.68 11.16
CA GLN A 147 21.16 2.10 12.50
C GLN A 147 19.70 2.58 12.51
N ARG A 148 19.31 3.36 11.50
CA ARG A 148 17.92 3.82 11.35
C ARG A 148 16.97 2.67 11.06
N ALA A 149 17.38 1.72 10.23
CA ALA A 149 16.61 0.50 9.96
C ALA A 149 16.42 -0.34 11.24
N ALA A 150 17.48 -0.55 12.02
CA ALA A 150 17.40 -1.29 13.28
C ALA A 150 16.49 -0.60 14.30
N ALA A 151 16.61 0.73 14.44
CA ALA A 151 15.73 1.51 15.31
C ALA A 151 14.26 1.42 14.90
N PHE A 152 13.97 1.49 13.59
CA PHE A 152 12.62 1.33 13.05
C PHE A 152 12.05 -0.06 13.34
N VAL A 153 12.83 -1.12 13.11
CA VAL A 153 12.39 -2.51 13.40
C VAL A 153 12.15 -2.70 14.90
N LYS A 154 12.99 -2.13 15.76
CA LYS A 154 12.79 -2.16 17.21
C LYS A 154 11.46 -1.50 17.58
N ALA A 155 11.23 -0.27 17.11
CA ALA A 155 9.98 0.44 17.37
C ALA A 155 8.75 -0.30 16.82
N ALA A 156 8.86 -0.95 15.66
CA ALA A 156 7.76 -1.69 15.05
C ALA A 156 7.37 -2.98 15.78
N ARG A 157 8.26 -3.55 16.60
CA ARG A 157 8.00 -4.80 17.34
C ARG A 157 7.37 -4.59 18.72
N GLY A 158 7.44 -3.36 19.26
CA GLY A 158 7.16 -3.08 20.68
C GLY A 158 8.36 -3.42 21.53
#